data_AF-A0A7X0F6X4-F1
#
_entry.id   AF-A0A7X0F6X4-F1
#
_cell.length_a   1.000
_cell.length_b   1.000
_cell.length_c   1.000
_cell.angle_alpha   90.00
_cell.angle_beta   90.00
_cell.angle_gamma   90.00
#
_symmetry.space_group_name_H-M   'P 1'
#
loop_
_entity.id
_entity.type
_entity.pdbx_description
1 polymer ?
#
loop_
_entity_poly.entity_id
_entity_poly.type
_entity_poly.pdbx_seq_one_letter_code
_entity_poly.pdbx_strand_id
1 'polypeptide(L)'
;MHLWRSLDVFAGQCSLITWTYRVAHNVCAQHVGQAMRRRPAQGWVDIDQVEPVDGRLTPEEATGTALTLERLYTLIDRLRPADRQVVLLYLEDIDAAGIAEITGLSAGAVATRIHRIKALLAQGFKAEVLA
;
A
#
# COMPACT_ATOMS: atom_id res chain seq x y z
N MET A 1 -11.40 16.19 12.57
CA MET A 1 -10.80 17.43 13.11
C MET A 1 -9.52 17.87 12.40
N HIS A 2 -8.61 16.95 12.02
CA HIS A 2 -7.33 17.34 11.42
C HIS A 2 -7.46 18.04 10.06
N LEU A 3 -8.34 17.57 9.18
CA LEU A 3 -8.51 18.15 7.84
C LEU A 3 -8.90 19.64 7.86
N TRP A 4 -9.97 19.98 8.58
CA TRP A 4 -10.47 21.37 8.67
C TRP A 4 -9.43 22.34 9.22
N ARG A 5 -8.71 21.95 10.28
CA ARG A 5 -7.64 22.78 10.88
C ARG A 5 -6.44 22.95 9.97
N SER A 6 -6.12 21.93 9.17
CA SER A 6 -4.99 22.01 8.24
C SER A 6 -5.33 22.83 7.00
N LEU A 7 -6.61 23.03 6.68
CA LEU A 7 -7.03 23.76 5.48
C LEU A 7 -6.61 25.24 5.55
N ASP A 8 -6.62 25.83 6.75
CA ASP A 8 -6.21 27.22 7.00
C ASP A 8 -4.78 27.53 6.55
N VAL A 9 -3.91 26.50 6.45
CA VAL A 9 -2.51 26.62 6.04
C VAL A 9 -2.24 26.01 4.66
N PHE A 10 -3.27 25.62 3.92
CA PHE A 10 -3.11 25.10 2.57
C PHE A 10 -2.71 26.22 1.61
N ALA A 11 -1.46 26.18 1.15
CA ALA A 11 -0.87 27.22 0.30
C ALA A 11 -0.93 26.93 -1.21
N GLY A 12 -1.74 25.96 -1.66
CA GLY A 12 -1.92 25.67 -3.10
C GLY A 12 -0.71 25.07 -3.80
N GLN A 13 0.25 24.50 -3.05
CA GLN A 13 1.48 23.92 -3.61
C GLN A 13 1.26 22.59 -4.35
N CYS A 14 0.07 21.98 -4.19
CA CYS A 14 -0.36 20.77 -4.88
C CYS A 14 -1.88 20.77 -5.02
N SER A 15 -2.44 19.74 -5.67
CA SER A 15 -3.89 19.60 -5.78
C SER A 15 -4.54 19.45 -4.39
N LEU A 16 -5.78 19.91 -4.24
CA LEU A 16 -6.53 19.74 -2.99
C LEU A 16 -6.70 18.26 -2.59
N ILE A 17 -6.83 17.37 -3.59
CA ILE A 17 -6.92 15.92 -3.38
C ILE A 17 -5.60 15.38 -2.82
N THR A 18 -4.47 15.73 -3.44
CA THR A 18 -3.14 15.32 -2.98
C THR A 18 -2.88 15.83 -1.56
N TRP A 19 -3.22 17.09 -1.28
CA TRP A 19 -3.12 17.67 0.05
C TRP A 19 -3.98 16.93 1.08
N THR A 20 -5.22 16.57 0.72
CA THR A 20 -6.12 15.79 1.58
C THR A 20 -5.50 14.44 1.94
N TYR A 21 -4.95 13.74 0.94
CA TYR A 21 -4.24 12.48 1.15
C TYR A 21 -3.01 12.66 2.05
N ARG A 22 -2.24 13.75 1.91
CA ARG A 22 -1.10 14.04 2.80
C ARG A 22 -1.53 14.20 4.26
N VAL A 23 -2.60 14.95 4.51
CA VAL A 23 -3.13 15.11 5.87
C VAL A 23 -3.59 13.77 6.44
N ALA A 24 -4.33 12.98 5.66
CA ALA A 24 -4.78 11.65 6.08
C ALA A 24 -3.60 10.71 6.35
N HIS A 25 -2.62 10.66 5.44
CA HIS A 25 -1.41 9.85 5.57
C HIS A 25 -0.65 10.18 6.85
N ASN A 26 -0.39 11.45 7.13
CA ASN A 26 0.35 11.87 8.32
C ASN A 26 -0.37 11.48 9.62
N VAL A 27 -1.69 11.66 9.68
CA VAL A 27 -2.49 11.27 10.84
C VAL A 27 -2.46 9.75 11.04
N CYS A 28 -2.66 8.98 9.97
CA CYS A 28 -2.62 7.51 10.01
C CYS A 28 -1.23 6.99 10.38
N ALA A 29 -0.17 7.53 9.79
CA ALA A 29 1.22 7.15 10.07
C ALA A 29 1.58 7.42 11.53
N GLN A 30 1.16 8.56 12.09
CA GLN A 30 1.34 8.86 13.50
C GLN A 30 0.61 7.83 14.39
N HIS A 31 -0.65 7.53 14.07
CA HIS A 31 -1.46 6.58 14.84
C HIS A 31 -0.85 5.16 14.81
N VAL A 32 -0.49 4.68 13.61
CA VAL A 32 0.15 3.37 13.42
C VAL A 32 1.49 3.31 14.14
N GLY A 33 2.33 4.35 14.03
CA GLY A 33 3.62 4.40 14.73
C GLY A 33 3.47 4.32 16.25
N GLN A 34 2.44 4.97 16.82
CA GLN A 34 2.12 4.85 18.25
C GLN A 34 1.64 3.45 18.63
N ALA A 35 0.79 2.83 17.81
CA ALA A 35 0.28 1.49 18.05
C ALA A 35 1.42 0.44 18.02
N MET A 36 2.31 0.52 17.03
CA MET A 36 3.44 -0.39 16.88
C MET A 36 4.43 -0.33 18.05
N ARG A 37 4.63 0.86 18.65
CA ARG A 37 5.47 1.02 19.86
C ARG A 37 4.88 0.32 21.07
N ARG A 38 3.54 0.24 21.17
CA ARG A 38 2.83 -0.39 22.28
C ARG A 38 2.73 -1.90 22.12
N ARG A 39 2.67 -2.39 20.88
CA ARG A 39 2.63 -3.81 20.55
C ARG A 39 3.36 -4.05 19.23
N PRO A 40 4.60 -4.59 19.26
CA PRO A 40 5.32 -4.94 18.04
C PRO A 40 4.46 -5.93 17.24
N ALA A 41 4.27 -5.65 15.96
CA ALA A 41 3.48 -6.52 15.10
C ALA A 41 4.16 -7.88 14.94
N GLN A 42 3.41 -8.96 15.16
CA GLN A 42 3.83 -10.32 14.84
C GLN A 42 3.18 -10.70 13.50
N GLY A 43 3.97 -11.13 12.52
CA GLY A 43 3.46 -11.77 11.29
C GLY A 43 3.20 -10.86 10.08
N TRP A 44 3.73 -9.63 10.02
CA TRP A 44 3.71 -8.85 8.78
C TRP A 44 4.79 -9.31 7.81
N VAL A 45 4.50 -9.17 6.53
CA VAL A 45 5.43 -9.52 5.45
C VAL A 45 6.34 -8.33 5.16
N ASP A 46 7.64 -8.56 5.25
CA ASP A 46 8.67 -7.59 4.87
C ASP A 46 9.02 -7.76 3.38
N ILE A 47 8.60 -6.81 2.56
CA ILE A 47 8.85 -6.84 1.11
C ILE A 47 10.34 -6.74 0.75
N ASP A 48 11.20 -6.26 1.66
CA ASP A 48 12.64 -6.14 1.43
C ASP A 48 13.35 -7.50 1.54
N GLN A 49 12.69 -8.49 2.16
CA GLN A 49 13.19 -9.86 2.29
C GLN A 49 12.67 -10.79 1.18
N VAL A 50 11.82 -10.28 0.28
CA VAL A 50 11.23 -11.07 -0.80
C VAL A 50 12.02 -10.86 -2.08
N GLU A 51 12.50 -11.97 -2.63
CA GLU A 51 13.14 -11.97 -3.94
C GLU A 51 12.06 -11.92 -5.03
N PRO A 52 12.08 -10.92 -5.93
CA PRO A 52 11.07 -10.79 -6.97
C PRO A 52 11.24 -11.93 -7.99
N VAL A 53 10.39 -12.94 -7.91
CA VAL A 53 10.24 -13.95 -8.97
C VAL A 53 9.33 -13.38 -10.04
N ASP A 54 9.71 -13.52 -11.31
CA ASP A 54 8.86 -13.23 -12.48
C ASP A 54 7.63 -14.15 -12.46
N GLY A 55 6.59 -13.71 -11.76
CA GLY A 55 5.34 -14.42 -11.61
C GLY A 55 4.46 -14.28 -12.85
N ARG A 56 4.80 -14.96 -13.96
CA ARG A 56 3.82 -15.15 -15.05
C ARG A 56 2.63 -15.94 -14.50
N LEU A 57 1.45 -15.34 -14.45
CA LEU A 57 0.20 -16.02 -14.10
C LEU A 57 -0.22 -16.90 -15.28
N THR A 58 -0.56 -18.16 -15.01
CA THR A 58 -1.33 -19.00 -15.93
C THR A 58 -2.83 -18.78 -15.63
N PRO A 59 -3.69 -18.63 -16.65
CA PRO A 59 -5.07 -18.16 -16.50
C PRO A 59 -6.05 -19.28 -16.10
N GLU A 60 -5.69 -20.11 -15.13
CA GLU A 60 -6.61 -21.15 -14.64
C GLU A 60 -6.97 -20.87 -13.19
N GLU A 61 -8.28 -20.95 -12.93
CA GLU A 61 -8.98 -20.78 -11.64
C GLU A 61 -9.59 -19.40 -11.36
N ALA A 62 -10.48 -18.97 -12.27
CA ALA A 62 -11.53 -18.01 -11.97
C ALA A 62 -12.59 -18.65 -11.04
N THR A 63 -12.32 -18.71 -9.74
CA THR A 63 -13.41 -18.72 -8.76
C THR A 63 -14.08 -17.33 -8.77
N GLY A 64 -15.37 -17.24 -8.40
CA GLY A 64 -16.17 -16.02 -8.57
C GLY A 64 -15.46 -14.74 -8.10
N THR A 65 -15.53 -13.67 -8.90
CA THR A 65 -14.76 -12.42 -8.77
C THR A 65 -14.69 -11.85 -7.34
N ALA A 66 -15.76 -12.01 -6.54
CA ALA A 66 -15.79 -11.58 -5.15
C ALA A 66 -14.77 -12.31 -4.25
N LEU A 67 -14.63 -13.64 -4.41
CA LEU A 67 -13.68 -14.43 -3.64
C LEU A 67 -12.23 -14.09 -4.00
N THR A 68 -11.98 -13.81 -5.28
CA THR A 68 -10.66 -13.36 -5.78
C THR A 68 -10.27 -12.00 -5.18
N LEU A 69 -11.21 -11.07 -5.08
CA LEU A 69 -10.99 -9.76 -4.45
C LEU A 69 -10.73 -9.89 -2.95
N GLU A 70 -11.53 -10.69 -2.23
CA GLU A 70 -11.33 -10.93 -0.79
C GLU A 70 -9.95 -11.53 -0.49
N ARG A 71 -9.51 -12.49 -1.29
CA ARG A 71 -8.15 -13.06 -1.22
C ARG A 71 -7.08 -12.00 -1.43
N LEU A 72 -7.23 -11.15 -2.45
CA LEU A 72 -6.28 -10.08 -2.73
C LEU A 72 -6.17 -9.10 -1.54
N TYR A 73 -7.30 -8.66 -0.99
CA TYR A 73 -7.30 -7.77 0.17
C TYR A 73 -6.69 -8.42 1.41
N THR A 74 -6.92 -9.71 1.62
CA THR A 74 -6.28 -10.47 2.71
C THR A 74 -4.76 -10.47 2.59
N LEU A 75 -4.22 -10.65 1.38
CA LEU A 75 -2.78 -10.59 1.14
C LEU A 75 -2.22 -9.17 1.34
N ILE A 76 -2.93 -8.15 0.87
CA ILE A 76 -2.57 -6.73 1.07
C ILE A 76 -2.54 -6.38 2.57
N ASP A 77 -3.47 -6.91 3.37
CA ASP A 77 -3.53 -6.63 4.80
C ASP A 77 -2.35 -7.19 5.60
N ARG A 78 -1.69 -8.24 5.08
CA ARG A 78 -0.46 -8.81 5.67
C ARG A 78 0.78 -7.97 5.41
N LEU A 79 0.74 -7.00 4.49
CA LEU A 79 1.85 -6.10 4.21
C LEU A 79 2.11 -5.17 5.41
N ARG A 80 3.38 -4.75 5.57
CA ARG A 80 3.71 -3.67 6.50
C ARG A 80 2.88 -2.42 6.15
N PRO A 81 2.46 -1.61 7.13
CA PRO A 81 1.57 -0.46 6.91
C PRO A 81 2.06 0.52 5.84
N ALA A 82 3.38 0.77 5.76
CA ALA A 82 3.95 1.64 4.74
C ALA A 82 3.77 1.08 3.33
N ASP A 83 4.03 -0.21 3.15
CA ASP A 83 3.91 -0.91 1.87
C ASP A 83 2.43 -1.05 1.47
N ARG A 84 1.55 -1.33 2.44
CA ARG A 84 0.10 -1.33 2.26
C ARG A 84 -0.43 0.03 1.81
N GLN A 85 0.03 1.13 2.41
CA GLN A 85 -0.37 2.47 2.01
C GLN A 85 0.03 2.76 0.56
N VAL A 86 1.24 2.38 0.16
CA VAL A 86 1.74 2.59 -1.22
C VAL A 86 0.87 1.84 -2.22
N VAL A 87 0.55 0.56 -1.98
CA VAL A 87 -0.27 -0.21 -2.93
C VAL A 87 -1.71 0.28 -2.99
N LEU A 88 -2.31 0.71 -1.87
CA LEU A 88 -3.67 1.26 -1.87
C LEU A 88 -3.76 2.55 -2.69
N LEU A 89 -2.81 3.48 -2.53
CA LEU A 89 -2.79 4.70 -3.34
C LEU A 89 -2.56 4.40 -4.84
N TYR A 90 -1.77 3.37 -5.15
CA TYR A 90 -1.58 2.92 -6.52
C TYR A 90 -2.88 2.35 -7.14
N LEU A 91 -3.68 1.64 -6.35
CA LEU A 91 -4.98 1.11 -6.79
C LEU A 91 -6.03 2.21 -6.99
N GLU A 92 -5.84 3.38 -6.37
CA GLU A 92 -6.62 4.61 -6.61
C GLU A 92 -6.11 5.41 -7.83
N ASP A 93 -5.34 4.77 -8.72
CA ASP A 93 -4.74 5.36 -9.93
C ASP A 93 -3.81 6.56 -9.68
N ILE A 94 -3.25 6.70 -8.48
CA ILE A 94 -2.26 7.74 -8.18
C ILE A 94 -0.89 7.28 -8.69
N ASP A 95 -0.25 8.11 -9.50
CA ASP A 95 1.06 7.81 -10.05
C ASP A 95 2.18 7.85 -8.99
N ALA A 96 3.37 7.36 -9.35
CA ALA A 96 4.49 7.28 -8.41
C ALA A 96 4.93 8.65 -7.87
N ALA A 97 4.72 9.73 -8.64
CA ALA A 97 5.05 11.10 -8.21
C ALA A 97 4.04 11.62 -7.17
N GLY A 98 2.74 11.42 -7.40
CA GLY A 98 1.69 11.76 -6.44
C GLY A 98 1.79 10.96 -5.16
N ILE A 99 2.05 9.65 -5.24
CA ILE A 99 2.29 8.80 -4.06
C ILE A 99 3.53 9.29 -3.29
N ALA A 100 4.59 9.68 -3.99
CA ALA A 100 5.78 10.26 -3.35
C ALA A 100 5.43 11.54 -2.59
N GLU A 101 4.62 12.42 -3.18
CA GLU A 101 4.16 13.64 -2.51
C GLU A 101 3.30 13.34 -1.27
N ILE A 102 2.49 12.29 -1.32
CA ILE A 102 1.61 11.86 -0.23
C ILE A 102 2.39 11.23 0.93
N THR A 103 3.33 10.35 0.61
CA THR A 103 4.02 9.48 1.57
C THR A 103 5.37 10.02 2.04
N GLY A 104 5.93 11.02 1.36
CA GLY A 104 7.27 11.52 1.61
C GLY A 104 8.41 10.62 1.12
N LEU A 105 8.10 9.54 0.40
CA LEU A 105 9.09 8.68 -0.27
C LEU A 105 9.57 9.33 -1.58
N SER A 106 10.68 8.84 -2.14
CA SER A 106 11.05 9.20 -3.52
C SER A 106 10.19 8.41 -4.52
N ALA A 107 9.90 9.00 -5.69
CA ALA A 107 9.14 8.33 -6.75
C ALA A 107 9.79 7.01 -7.19
N GLY A 108 11.12 6.95 -7.25
CA GLY A 108 11.85 5.70 -7.52
C GLY A 108 11.62 4.64 -6.45
N ALA A 109 11.65 5.04 -5.17
CA ALA A 109 11.39 4.12 -4.06
C ALA A 109 9.92 3.64 -4.04
N VAL A 110 8.98 4.46 -4.48
CA VAL A 110 7.58 4.05 -4.70
C VAL A 110 7.50 3.01 -5.82
N ALA A 111 8.11 3.28 -6.98
CA ALA A 111 8.09 2.37 -8.13
C ALA A 111 8.68 0.99 -7.79
N THR A 112 9.82 0.96 -7.09
CA THR A 112 10.43 -0.30 -6.62
C THR A 112 9.51 -1.06 -5.66
N ARG A 113 8.87 -0.37 -4.71
CA ARG A 113 7.90 -1.00 -3.78
C ARG A 113 6.72 -1.60 -4.51
N ILE A 114 6.10 -0.85 -5.43
CA ILE A 114 4.97 -1.34 -6.24
C ILE A 114 5.38 -2.59 -7.02
N HIS A 115 6.56 -2.60 -7.63
CA HIS A 115 7.06 -3.78 -8.34
C HIS A 115 7.19 -5.00 -7.41
N ARG A 116 7.84 -4.84 -6.25
CA ARG A 116 8.00 -5.92 -5.26
C ARG A 116 6.67 -6.43 -4.71
N ILE A 117 5.75 -5.52 -4.37
CA ILE A 117 4.43 -5.88 -3.86
C ILE A 117 3.66 -6.70 -4.89
N LYS A 118 3.67 -6.29 -6.18
CA LYS A 118 3.00 -7.07 -7.24
C LYS A 118 3.58 -8.48 -7.37
N ALA A 119 4.90 -8.63 -7.31
CA ALA A 119 5.55 -9.95 -7.33
C ALA A 119 5.12 -10.81 -6.14
N LEU A 120 5.08 -10.21 -4.95
CA LEU A 120 4.65 -10.87 -3.70
C LEU A 120 3.20 -11.34 -3.77
N LEU A 121 2.29 -10.46 -4.19
CA LEU A 121 0.87 -10.78 -4.31
C LEU A 121 0.65 -11.88 -5.36
N ALA A 122 1.37 -11.86 -6.48
CA ALA A 122 1.31 -12.90 -7.50
C ALA A 122 1.81 -14.26 -7.01
N GLN A 123 2.87 -14.30 -6.19
CA GLN A 123 3.36 -15.53 -5.57
C GLN A 123 2.37 -16.06 -4.52
N GLY A 124 1.84 -15.20 -3.65
CA GLY A 124 0.86 -15.57 -2.64
C GLY A 124 -0.42 -16.15 -3.23
N PHE A 125 -0.88 -15.55 -4.35
CA PHE A 125 -2.06 -16.05 -5.07
C PHE A 125 -1.88 -17.48 -5.60
N LYS A 126 -0.68 -17.84 -6.07
CA LYS A 126 -0.38 -19.19 -6.57
C LYS A 126 -0.26 -20.22 -5.44
N ALA A 127 0.35 -19.82 -4.32
CA ALA A 127 0.59 -20.72 -3.19
C ALA A 127 -0.71 -21.16 -2.50
N GLU A 128 -1.70 -20.26 -2.39
CA GLU A 128 -3.02 -20.57 -1.80
C GLU A 128 -3.97 -21.31 -2.75
N VAL A 129 -3.70 -21.30 -4.06
CA VAL A 129 -4.45 -22.09 -5.06
C VAL A 129 -4.03 -23.57 -5.07
N LEU A 130 -2.76 -23.86 -4.79
CA LEU A 130 -2.20 -25.21 -4.80
C LEU A 130 -2.30 -25.95 -3.45
N ALA A 131 -2.92 -25.34 -2.44
CA ALA A 131 -3.06 -25.86 -1.07
C ALA A 131 -4.51 -26.28 -0.77
#